data_AF-A0AAP2ZK21-F1
#
_entry.id   AF-A0AAP2ZK21-F1
#
_cell.length_a   1.000
_cell.length_b   1.000
_cell.length_c   1.000
_cell.angle_alpha   90.00
_cell.angle_beta   90.00
_cell.angle_gamma   90.00
#
_symmetry.space_group_name_H-M   'P 1'
#
loop_
_entity.id
_entity.type
_entity.pdbx_description
1 polymer ?
#
loop_
_entity_poly.entity_id
_entity_poly.type
_entity_poly.pdbx_seq_one_letter_code
_entity_poly.pdbx_strand_id
1 'polypeptide(L)' 'MSDNLLTLDEVCKMLDKTPATIKRFARENLLSSVQDGDELKFPEAEVKRYLAFSQRLG' A
#
# COMPACT_ATOMS: atom_id res chain seq x y z
N MET A 1 4.49 -17.59 1.85
CA MET A 1 4.91 -16.23 2.23
C MET A 1 3.68 -15.60 2.86
N SER A 2 3.78 -15.04 4.05
CA SER A 2 2.61 -14.59 4.81
C SER A 2 1.83 -13.54 4.01
N ASP A 3 0.58 -13.85 3.66
CA ASP A 3 -0.38 -12.93 3.05
C ASP A 3 -0.87 -11.93 4.11
N ASN A 4 0.06 -11.17 4.66
CA ASN A 4 -0.25 -10.10 5.59
C ASN A 4 -0.88 -8.95 4.79
N LEU A 5 -2.15 -8.69 5.08
CA LEU A 5 -2.90 -7.58 4.53
C LEU A 5 -2.86 -6.42 5.52
N LEU A 6 -2.31 -5.30 5.06
CA LEU A 6 -2.22 -4.05 5.81
C LEU A 6 -3.46 -3.20 5.56
N THR A 7 -3.89 -2.52 6.60
CA THR A 7 -4.90 -1.47 6.53
C THR A 7 -4.33 -0.21 5.89
N LEU A 8 -5.22 0.67 5.42
CA LEU A 8 -4.84 1.98 4.88
C LEU A 8 -3.92 2.76 5.84
N ASP A 9 -4.22 2.76 7.13
CA ASP A 9 -3.47 3.51 8.13
C ASP A 9 -2.05 2.96 8.32
N GLU A 10 -1.89 1.63 8.30
CA GLU A 10 -0.57 0.99 8.37
C GLU A 10 0.27 1.33 7.14
N VAL A 11 -0.32 1.28 5.94
CA VAL A 11 0.38 1.65 4.70
C VAL A 11 0.76 3.13 4.71
N CYS A 12 -0.11 4.01 5.21
CA CYS A 12 0.21 5.44 5.34
C CYS A 12 1.44 5.66 6.21
N LYS A 13 1.55 4.96 7.34
CA LYS A 13 2.73 5.00 8.22
C LYS A 13 3.98 4.41 7.57
N MET A 14 3.84 3.30 6.84
CA MET A 14 4.99 2.64 6.19
C MET A 14 5.56 3.44 5.01
N LEU A 15 4.70 4.06 4.21
CA LEU A 15 5.11 4.84 3.04
C LEU A 15 5.31 6.32 3.35
N ASP A 16 5.06 6.72 4.60
CA ASP A 16 5.06 8.11 5.08
C ASP A 16 4.25 9.04 4.15
N LYS A 17 3.00 8.63 3.87
CA LYS A 17 2.10 9.28 2.91
C LYS A 17 0.70 9.41 3.47
N THR A 18 -0.03 10.40 2.97
CA THR A 18 -1.41 10.63 3.40
C THR A 18 -2.36 9.54 2.88
N PRO A 19 -3.48 9.28 3.58
CA PRO A 19 -4.52 8.35 3.12
C PRO A 19 -5.07 8.68 1.73
N ALA A 20 -5.16 9.97 1.39
CA ALA A 20 -5.57 10.41 0.06
C ALA A 20 -4.58 9.96 -1.02
N THR A 21 -3.27 10.06 -0.74
CA THR A 21 -2.21 9.60 -1.64
C THR A 21 -2.24 8.08 -1.81
N ILE A 22 -2.39 7.31 -0.73
CA ILE A 22 -2.45 5.84 -0.83
C ILE A 22 -3.71 5.39 -1.60
N LYS A 23 -4.86 6.00 -1.34
CA LYS A 23 -6.08 5.76 -2.13
C LYS A 23 -5.88 6.10 -3.61
N ARG A 24 -5.16 7.18 -3.92
CA ARG A 24 -4.81 7.55 -5.29
C ARG A 24 -3.91 6.49 -5.93
N PHE A 25 -2.90 5.99 -5.23
CA PHE A 25 -2.03 4.92 -5.73
C PHE A 25 -2.80 3.63 -6.03
N ALA A 26 -3.77 3.29 -5.19
CA ALA A 26 -4.68 2.17 -5.46
C ALA A 26 -5.49 2.38 -6.75
N ARG A 27 -6.06 3.59 -6.94
CA ARG A 27 -6.83 3.94 -8.16
C ARG A 27 -5.96 3.99 -9.41
N GLU A 28 -4.71 4.40 -9.29
CA GLU A 28 -3.74 4.50 -10.38
C GLU A 28 -3.02 3.16 -10.64
N ASN A 29 -3.41 2.06 -9.98
CA ASN A 29 -2.75 0.75 -10.06
C ASN A 29 -1.25 0.76 -9.71
N LEU A 30 -0.79 1.77 -8.96
CA LEU A 30 0.59 1.86 -8.47
C LEU A 30 0.82 0.98 -7.24
N LEU A 31 -0.23 0.74 -6.47
CA LEU A 31 -0.20 -0.09 -5.28
C LEU A 31 -1.38 -1.07 -5.35
N SER A 32 -1.10 -2.37 -5.32
CA SER A 32 -2.18 -3.36 -5.32
C SER A 32 -2.99 -3.26 -4.04
N SER A 33 -4.32 -3.20 -4.19
CA SER A 33 -5.25 -3.23 -3.08
C SER A 33 -6.21 -4.41 -3.23
N VAL A 34 -6.53 -5.05 -2.12
CA VAL A 34 -7.53 -6.11 -2.01
C VAL A 34 -8.70 -5.54 -1.22
N GLN A 35 -9.90 -5.68 -1.77
CA GLN A 35 -11.12 -5.35 -1.04
C GLN A 35 -11.51 -6.57 -0.20
N ASP A 36 -11.44 -6.42 1.12
CA ASP A 36 -11.78 -7.45 2.10
C ASP A 36 -13.07 -7.02 2.81
N GLY A 37 -14.21 -7.41 2.21
CA GLY A 37 -15.53 -6.93 2.62
C GLY A 37 -15.72 -5.44 2.33
N ASP A 38 -15.88 -4.65 3.39
CA ASP A 38 -16.08 -3.19 3.32
C ASP A 38 -14.76 -2.41 3.56
N GLU A 39 -13.65 -3.12 3.80
CA GLU A 39 -12.35 -2.54 4.07
C GLU A 39 -11.41 -2.69 2.87
N LEU A 40 -10.69 -1.61 2.57
CA LEU A 40 -9.61 -1.63 1.59
C LEU A 40 -8.32 -2.03 2.29
N LYS A 41 -7.76 -3.18 1.91
CA LYS A 41 -6.50 -3.69 2.43
C LYS A 41 -5.44 -3.77 1.34
N PHE A 42 -4.19 -3.87 1.77
CA PHE A 42 -3.02 -3.79 0.91
C PHE A 42 -2.06 -4.91 1.25
N PRO A 43 -1.64 -5.74 0.28
CA PRO A 43 -0.64 -6.77 0.54
C PRO A 43 0.68 -6.15 1.03
N GLU A 44 1.14 -6.56 2.21
CA GLU A 44 2.39 -6.06 2.81
C GLU A 44 3.58 -6.22 1.86
N ALA A 45 3.62 -7.34 1.13
CA ALA A 45 4.66 -7.61 0.15
C ALA A 45 4.71 -6.56 -0.97
N GLU A 46 3.55 -6.12 -1.47
CA GLU A 46 3.46 -5.07 -2.50
C GLU A 46 3.87 -3.71 -1.94
N VAL A 47 3.42 -3.39 -0.73
CA VAL A 47 3.78 -2.14 -0.04
C VAL A 47 5.29 -2.03 0.15
N LYS A 48 5.93 -3.12 0.60
CA LYS A 48 7.39 -3.18 0.74
C LYS A 48 8.11 -3.11 -0.60
N ARG A 49 7.61 -3.78 -1.65
CA ARG A 49 8.14 -3.66 -3.01
C ARG A 49 8.11 -2.20 -3.47
N TYR A 50 6.96 -1.55 -3.37
CA TYR A 50 6.81 -0.14 -3.73
C TYR A 50 7.76 0.76 -2.94
N LEU A 51 7.87 0.56 -1.62
CA LEU A 51 8.80 1.33 -0.77
C LEU A 51 10.24 1.19 -1.28
N ALA A 52 10.70 -0.04 -1.53
CA ALA A 52 12.03 -0.32 -2.05
C ALA A 52 12.27 0.32 -3.43
N PHE A 53 11.27 0.29 -4.32
CA PHE A 53 11.35 0.99 -5.61
C PHE A 53 11.43 2.50 -5.43
N SER A 54 10.62 3.08 -4.53
CA SER A 54 10.61 4.52 -4.28
C SER A 54 11.94 5.03 -3.71
N GLN A 55 12.58 4.25 -2.84
CA GLN A 55 13.90 4.58 -2.27
C GLN A 55 15.03 4.47 -3.30
N ARG A 56 14.87 3.60 -4.31
CA ARG A 56 15.89 3.32 -5.32
C ARG A 56 15.85 4.29 -6.51
N LEU A 57 14.74 5.01 -6.68
CA LEU A 57 14.57 6.10 -7.65
C LEU A 57 14.95 7.49 -7.07
N GLY A 58 15.39 7.53 -5.80
CA GLY A 58 15.95 8.72 -5.14
C GLY A 58 17.43 8.90 -5.40
#